data_AF-A0A7X3I3S7-F1
#
_entry.id   AF-A0A7X3I3S7-F1
#
_cell.length_a   1.000
_cell.length_b   1.000
_cell.length_c   1.000
_cell.angle_alpha   90.00
_cell.angle_beta   90.00
_cell.angle_gamma   90.00
#
_symmetry.space_group_name_H-M   'P 1'
#
loop_
_entity.id
_entity.type
_entity.pdbx_description
1 polymer ?
#
loop_
_entity_poly.entity_id
_entity_poly.type
_entity_poly.pdbx_seq_one_letter_code
_entity_poly.pdbx_strand_id
1 'polypeptide(L)'
;MLRAHGATGLDLNANWAGVPADWHCTCCRRPKPMIVRKARNGVLLAHLDLHHDHLRDHLQSLVGAWVGVSRVEGAGAGSAHAGEHMRALVVRFRDTLVCDACNAADGTAKRLLGSEIHPAFSFSPAEIGRFIRPRSNALHEVDVEAACRTWSEVRHGFEDRLAFAALLVERLASGSFAQERGPDAVMAFARPADERMIDRWVRDDPDLHAMRTWQLGIEARLRARSVRRDAVGNSGRARKPVAGRRPTAADIAAFERQAGKGWQRTPPDWACPCCGRGKPAILRISGGGKWFAELRTHSHLELETDPQSREFRHALYGHGGAGLVVALRRQVYVCSDCGDVSSRLQSARPVVDRRPTLTLEDMRECLGEVRDNEKPEIDVAKAEACDRANLALAVAEAEFVRHRSLAIDLWVLRLKFGRHPDIAAALTGRARSEGLDVEAIPAAMRWLLRQGEALHAAHVQEIEQGRPAG
;
A
#
# COMPACT_ATOMS: atom_id res chain seq x y z
N MET A 1 -20.31 -18.68 17.44
CA MET A 1 -19.13 -18.86 16.57
C MET A 1 -17.89 -19.32 17.34
N LEU A 2 -17.29 -18.50 18.23
CA LEU A 2 -16.07 -18.88 18.98
C LEU A 2 -16.20 -20.19 19.77
N ARG A 3 -17.24 -20.32 20.61
CA ARG A 3 -17.50 -21.54 21.40
C ARG A 3 -17.72 -22.77 20.51
N ALA A 4 -18.42 -22.61 19.40
CA ALA A 4 -18.73 -23.70 18.45
C ALA A 4 -17.48 -24.27 17.77
N HIS A 5 -16.39 -23.50 17.65
CA HIS A 5 -15.12 -23.95 17.09
C HIS A 5 -14.00 -24.12 18.15
N GLY A 6 -14.34 -24.00 19.44
CA GLY A 6 -13.39 -24.02 20.55
C GLY A 6 -12.24 -23.02 20.37
N ALA A 7 -12.51 -21.86 19.77
CA ALA A 7 -11.49 -20.87 19.43
C ALA A 7 -11.30 -19.86 20.57
N THR A 8 -10.06 -19.41 20.75
CA THR A 8 -9.65 -18.47 21.81
C THR A 8 -9.76 -17.00 21.39
N GLY A 9 -9.94 -16.74 20.10
CA GLY A 9 -10.09 -15.41 19.52
C GLY A 9 -10.63 -15.47 18.10
N LEU A 10 -10.91 -14.30 17.52
CA LEU A 10 -11.47 -14.11 16.19
C LEU A 10 -10.63 -13.12 15.39
N ASP A 11 -10.36 -13.45 14.13
CA ASP A 11 -9.73 -12.54 13.17
C ASP A 11 -10.65 -12.36 11.96
N LEU A 12 -11.19 -11.16 11.78
CA LEU A 12 -12.11 -10.76 10.72
C LEU A 12 -11.48 -9.57 9.98
N ASN A 13 -11.34 -9.66 8.65
CA ASN A 13 -10.85 -8.53 7.86
C ASN A 13 -11.99 -7.63 7.35
N ALA A 14 -11.64 -6.48 6.77
CA ALA A 14 -12.64 -5.50 6.29
C ALA A 14 -13.55 -6.07 5.19
N ASN A 15 -13.01 -6.93 4.30
CA ASN A 15 -13.80 -7.58 3.26
C ASN A 15 -14.86 -8.52 3.85
N TRP A 16 -14.51 -9.28 4.90
CA TRP A 16 -15.47 -10.11 5.63
C TRP A 16 -16.60 -9.29 6.23
N ALA A 17 -16.26 -8.15 6.84
CA ALA A 17 -17.20 -7.23 7.46
C ALA A 17 -18.10 -6.53 6.43
N GLY A 18 -17.57 -6.24 5.25
CA GLY A 18 -18.22 -5.45 4.20
C GLY A 18 -19.28 -6.21 3.39
N VAL A 19 -19.36 -7.54 3.50
CA VAL A 19 -20.36 -8.33 2.75
C VAL A 19 -21.47 -8.86 3.67
N PRO A 20 -22.69 -9.10 3.15
CA PRO A 20 -23.81 -9.65 3.91
C PRO A 20 -23.52 -10.97 4.65
N ALA A 21 -24.34 -11.29 5.66
CA ALA A 21 -24.17 -12.52 6.45
C ALA A 21 -24.43 -13.80 5.64
N ASP A 22 -25.30 -13.71 4.65
CA ASP A 22 -25.65 -14.74 3.67
C ASP A 22 -24.74 -14.73 2.43
N TRP A 23 -23.60 -14.04 2.48
CA TRP A 23 -22.62 -14.11 1.40
C TRP A 23 -22.08 -15.54 1.22
N HIS A 24 -21.95 -15.95 -0.04
CA HIS A 24 -21.37 -17.23 -0.44
C HIS A 24 -20.17 -17.00 -1.35
N CYS A 25 -19.12 -17.82 -1.18
CA CYS A 25 -17.95 -17.73 -2.03
C CYS A 25 -18.28 -18.04 -3.49
N THR A 26 -17.82 -17.21 -4.42
CA THR A 26 -18.06 -17.38 -5.86
C THR A 26 -17.42 -18.66 -6.41
N CYS A 27 -16.24 -19.06 -5.89
CA CYS A 27 -15.56 -20.27 -6.34
C CYS A 27 -16.13 -21.55 -5.70
N CYS A 28 -16.15 -21.62 -4.37
CA CYS A 28 -16.52 -22.87 -3.65
C CYS A 28 -17.97 -22.93 -3.17
N ARG A 29 -18.76 -21.87 -3.37
CA ARG A 29 -20.18 -21.74 -2.98
C ARG A 29 -20.48 -21.94 -1.49
N ARG A 30 -19.45 -22.06 -0.65
CA ARG A 30 -19.62 -22.19 0.81
C ARG A 30 -20.07 -20.85 1.42
N PRO A 31 -21.05 -20.86 2.35
CA PRO A 31 -21.43 -19.71 3.13
C PRO A 31 -20.37 -19.37 4.20
N LYS A 32 -20.45 -18.15 4.74
CA LYS A 32 -19.55 -17.66 5.82
C LYS A 32 -19.25 -18.68 6.93
N PRO A 33 -20.24 -19.35 7.57
CA PRO A 33 -19.95 -20.29 8.65
C PRO A 33 -19.06 -21.48 8.26
N MET A 34 -19.00 -21.83 6.97
CA MET A 34 -18.23 -22.97 6.46
C MET A 34 -16.84 -22.61 5.95
N ILE A 35 -16.51 -21.32 5.84
CA ILE A 35 -15.20 -20.85 5.35
C ILE A 35 -14.30 -20.31 6.46
N VAL A 36 -14.81 -20.18 7.68
CA VAL A 36 -13.98 -19.80 8.83
C VAL A 36 -13.07 -20.94 9.26
N ARG A 37 -11.80 -20.65 9.54
CA ARG A 37 -10.80 -21.68 9.80
C ARG A 37 -10.06 -21.41 11.09
N LYS A 38 -9.90 -22.43 11.92
CA LYS A 38 -9.08 -22.30 13.12
C LYS A 38 -7.60 -22.34 12.74
N ALA A 39 -6.87 -21.29 13.07
CA ALA A 39 -5.41 -21.26 12.94
C ALA A 39 -4.74 -22.05 14.07
N ARG A 40 -3.46 -22.39 13.88
CA ARG A 40 -2.67 -23.18 14.85
C ARG A 40 -2.56 -22.51 16.22
N ASN A 41 -2.70 -21.19 16.28
CA ASN A 41 -2.69 -20.41 17.53
C ASN A 41 -4.04 -20.39 18.27
N GLY A 42 -5.05 -21.13 17.79
CA GLY A 42 -6.36 -21.22 18.41
C GLY A 42 -7.34 -20.11 17.99
N VAL A 43 -6.91 -19.15 17.18
CA VAL A 43 -7.74 -18.06 16.66
C VAL A 43 -8.53 -18.52 15.44
N LEU A 44 -9.79 -18.12 15.34
CA LEU A 44 -10.64 -18.39 14.20
C LEU A 44 -10.45 -17.29 13.14
N LEU A 45 -9.96 -17.65 11.97
CA LEU A 45 -9.76 -16.76 10.83
C LEU A 45 -11.04 -16.71 9.98
N ALA A 46 -11.52 -15.50 9.69
CA ALA A 46 -12.61 -15.24 8.78
C ALA A 46 -12.20 -14.10 7.84
N HIS A 47 -11.47 -14.47 6.79
CA HIS A 47 -10.92 -13.54 5.81
C HIS A 47 -11.56 -13.78 4.45
N LEU A 48 -11.88 -12.66 3.78
CA LEU A 48 -12.18 -12.64 2.36
C LEU A 48 -11.09 -11.86 1.64
N ASP A 49 -10.63 -12.37 0.52
CA ASP A 49 -9.60 -11.75 -0.31
C ASP A 49 -10.22 -11.19 -1.58
N LEU A 50 -9.76 -10.02 -2.00
CA LEU A 50 -10.06 -9.50 -3.32
C LEU A 50 -9.11 -10.19 -4.29
N HIS A 51 -9.61 -11.20 -4.99
CA HIS A 51 -8.85 -11.95 -5.99
C HIS A 51 -8.83 -11.16 -7.29
N HIS A 52 -7.64 -10.73 -7.70
CA HIS A 52 -7.41 -9.96 -8.93
C HIS A 52 -6.55 -10.74 -9.92
N ASP A 53 -6.63 -10.38 -11.19
CA ASP A 53 -5.77 -10.96 -12.21
C ASP A 53 -4.38 -10.32 -12.18
N HIS A 54 -3.34 -11.12 -12.00
CA HIS A 54 -1.94 -10.67 -12.00
C HIS A 54 -1.48 -10.07 -13.35
N LEU A 55 -2.21 -10.27 -14.44
CA LEU A 55 -1.98 -9.51 -15.69
C LEU A 55 -2.12 -7.99 -15.49
N ARG A 56 -2.96 -7.56 -14.53
CA ARG A 56 -3.07 -6.15 -14.13
C ARG A 56 -1.73 -5.59 -13.65
N ASP A 57 -1.09 -6.32 -12.75
CA ASP A 57 0.19 -5.94 -12.14
C ASP A 57 1.31 -6.00 -13.18
N HIS A 58 1.26 -6.99 -14.07
CA HIS A 58 2.21 -7.11 -15.18
C HIS A 58 2.12 -5.94 -16.16
N LEU A 59 0.90 -5.56 -16.60
CA LEU A 59 0.71 -4.39 -17.46
C LEU A 59 1.21 -3.11 -16.77
N GLN A 60 0.92 -2.95 -15.47
CA GLN A 60 1.43 -1.82 -14.71
C GLN A 60 2.97 -1.79 -14.65
N SER A 61 3.62 -2.95 -14.52
CA SER A 61 5.08 -3.07 -14.58
C SER A 61 5.63 -2.68 -15.96
N LEU A 62 5.00 -3.12 -17.06
CA LEU A 62 5.42 -2.77 -18.41
C LEU A 62 5.29 -1.27 -18.69
N VAL A 63 4.16 -0.67 -18.30
CA VAL A 63 3.95 0.78 -18.40
C VAL A 63 4.96 1.53 -17.54
N GLY A 64 5.22 1.07 -16.31
CA GLY A 64 6.22 1.68 -15.42
C GLY A 64 7.64 1.64 -16.00
N ALA A 65 8.04 0.51 -16.57
CA ALA A 65 9.33 0.36 -17.24
C ALA A 65 9.46 1.29 -18.47
N TRP A 66 8.39 1.47 -19.25
CA TRP A 66 8.35 2.43 -20.35
C TRP A 66 8.51 3.88 -19.85
N VAL A 67 7.76 4.29 -18.82
CA VAL A 67 7.87 5.64 -18.23
C VAL A 67 9.31 5.92 -17.76
N GLY A 68 10.03 4.90 -17.31
CA GLY A 68 11.43 5.00 -16.87
C GLY A 68 12.48 5.10 -18.00
N VAL A 69 12.16 4.71 -19.24
CA VAL A 69 13.16 4.52 -20.33
C VAL A 69 12.91 5.42 -21.54
N SER A 70 11.68 5.85 -21.81
CA SER A 70 11.31 6.45 -23.10
C SER A 70 11.01 7.95 -23.03
N ARG A 71 12.05 8.75 -23.31
CA ARG A 71 11.98 10.17 -23.69
C ARG A 71 11.49 10.28 -25.15
N VAL A 72 10.26 9.85 -25.44
CA VAL A 72 9.73 9.85 -26.81
C VAL A 72 8.97 11.14 -27.10
N GLU A 73 9.47 11.90 -28.07
CA GLU A 73 8.77 13.03 -28.68
C GLU A 73 7.48 12.51 -29.34
N GLY A 74 6.30 12.99 -28.88
CA GLY A 74 5.00 12.70 -29.51
C GLY A 74 3.94 12.02 -28.63
N ALA A 75 4.26 11.61 -27.40
CA ALA A 75 3.32 10.87 -26.55
C ALA A 75 2.27 11.76 -25.86
N GLY A 76 1.29 12.34 -26.57
CA GLY A 76 0.29 13.31 -26.04
C GLY A 76 -0.41 12.97 -24.72
N ALA A 77 -0.95 13.98 -24.02
CA ALA A 77 -1.61 13.88 -22.71
C ALA A 77 -2.86 12.95 -22.65
N GLY A 78 -3.35 12.44 -23.78
CA GLY A 78 -4.37 11.38 -23.84
C GLY A 78 -3.86 10.00 -23.39
N SER A 79 -2.55 9.76 -23.42
CA SER A 79 -1.93 8.46 -23.11
C SER A 79 -2.07 8.03 -21.63
N ALA A 80 -2.14 8.97 -20.69
CA ALA A 80 -2.23 8.67 -19.26
C ALA A 80 -3.60 8.09 -18.84
N HIS A 81 -4.68 8.44 -19.55
CA HIS A 81 -6.03 7.92 -19.29
C HIS A 81 -6.26 6.55 -19.95
N ALA A 82 -5.46 6.20 -20.96
CA ALA A 82 -5.57 4.91 -21.64
C ALA A 82 -5.26 3.73 -20.72
N GLY A 83 -4.42 3.90 -19.69
CA GLY A 83 -3.97 2.81 -18.82
C GLY A 83 -5.09 2.03 -18.12
N GLU A 84 -6.14 2.69 -17.64
CA GLU A 84 -7.26 2.01 -16.97
C GLU A 84 -8.16 1.25 -17.96
N HIS A 85 -8.40 1.83 -19.14
CA HIS A 85 -9.12 1.14 -20.22
C HIS A 85 -8.33 -0.03 -20.78
N MET A 86 -7.02 0.11 -20.92
CA MET A 86 -6.11 -0.96 -21.36
C MET A 86 -6.14 -2.14 -20.40
N ARG A 87 -6.18 -1.88 -19.07
CA ARG A 87 -6.33 -2.96 -18.08
C ARG A 87 -7.56 -3.79 -18.36
N ALA A 88 -8.71 -3.15 -18.61
CA ALA A 88 -9.96 -3.85 -18.89
C ALA A 88 -9.91 -4.73 -20.16
N LEU A 89 -9.04 -4.41 -21.12
CA LEU A 89 -8.84 -5.21 -22.34
C LEU A 89 -7.89 -6.41 -22.14
N VAL A 90 -6.95 -6.30 -21.21
CA VAL A 90 -5.89 -7.30 -21.00
C VAL A 90 -6.29 -8.35 -19.97
N VAL A 91 -6.97 -7.98 -18.88
CA VAL A 91 -7.31 -8.92 -17.80
C VAL A 91 -8.28 -10.01 -18.27
N ARG A 92 -8.15 -11.20 -17.70
CA ARG A 92 -9.01 -12.37 -17.97
C ARG A 92 -10.31 -12.32 -17.18
N PHE A 93 -10.29 -11.71 -15.99
CA PHE A 93 -11.44 -11.61 -15.10
C PHE A 93 -11.38 -10.35 -14.24
N ARG A 94 -12.54 -9.93 -13.71
CA ARG A 94 -12.65 -8.78 -12.81
C ARG A 94 -12.31 -9.16 -11.37
N ASP A 95 -11.78 -8.20 -10.62
CA ASP A 95 -11.53 -8.32 -9.19
C ASP A 95 -12.79 -8.86 -8.48
N THR A 96 -12.64 -9.97 -7.77
CA THR A 96 -13.77 -10.69 -7.17
C THR A 96 -13.42 -11.11 -5.75
N LEU A 97 -14.33 -10.89 -4.81
CA LEU A 97 -14.16 -11.39 -3.44
C LEU A 97 -14.27 -12.92 -3.41
N VAL A 98 -13.26 -13.57 -2.82
CA VAL A 98 -13.20 -15.02 -2.60
C VAL A 98 -12.82 -15.32 -1.14
N CYS A 99 -13.06 -16.53 -0.65
CA CYS A 99 -12.58 -16.91 0.67
C CYS A 99 -11.08 -17.24 0.67
N ASP A 100 -10.41 -17.07 1.82
CA ASP A 100 -8.98 -17.39 2.06
C ASP A 100 -8.57 -18.77 1.48
N ALA A 101 -9.41 -19.79 1.64
CA ALA A 101 -9.13 -21.12 1.12
C ALA A 101 -9.09 -21.20 -0.42
N CYS A 102 -9.91 -20.43 -1.13
CA CYS A 102 -9.91 -20.37 -2.59
C CYS A 102 -8.73 -19.55 -3.11
N ASN A 103 -8.43 -18.43 -2.45
CA ASN A 103 -7.25 -17.62 -2.75
C ASN A 103 -5.96 -18.45 -2.57
N ALA A 104 -5.85 -19.21 -1.47
CA ALA A 104 -4.73 -20.12 -1.23
C ALA A 104 -4.66 -21.28 -2.24
N ALA A 105 -5.80 -21.73 -2.78
CA ALA A 105 -5.85 -22.80 -3.77
C ALA A 105 -5.24 -22.38 -5.11
N ASP A 106 -5.48 -21.15 -5.57
CA ASP A 106 -4.81 -20.59 -6.76
C ASP A 106 -3.29 -20.61 -6.61
N GLY A 107 -2.75 -20.05 -5.53
CA GLY A 107 -1.31 -20.06 -5.26
C GLY A 107 -0.73 -21.46 -5.10
N THR A 108 -1.49 -22.41 -4.55
CA THR A 108 -1.07 -23.81 -4.40
C THR A 108 -1.05 -24.53 -5.74
N ALA A 109 -2.08 -24.37 -6.57
CA ALA A 109 -2.14 -24.95 -7.90
C ALA A 109 -0.97 -24.47 -8.77
N LYS A 110 -0.71 -23.17 -8.82
CA LYS A 110 0.43 -22.59 -9.56
C LYS A 110 1.77 -23.20 -9.13
N ARG A 111 1.98 -23.38 -7.83
CA ARG A 111 3.21 -23.98 -7.29
C ARG A 111 3.36 -25.46 -7.68
N LEU A 112 2.27 -26.21 -7.70
CA LEU A 112 2.26 -27.64 -8.06
C LEU A 112 2.46 -27.86 -9.56
N LEU A 113 1.97 -26.95 -10.40
CA LEU A 113 2.20 -26.95 -11.85
C LEU A 113 3.61 -26.49 -12.23
N GLY A 114 4.33 -25.84 -11.32
CA GLY A 114 5.76 -25.54 -11.47
C GLY A 114 6.07 -24.42 -12.47
N SER A 115 7.22 -24.53 -13.14
CA SER A 115 7.79 -23.47 -13.98
C SER A 115 7.03 -23.20 -15.28
N GLU A 116 6.05 -24.03 -15.65
CA GLU A 116 5.21 -23.80 -16.83
C GLU A 116 4.23 -22.63 -16.64
N ILE A 117 3.97 -22.24 -15.40
CA ILE A 117 3.06 -21.13 -15.09
C ILE A 117 3.83 -19.82 -15.04
N HIS A 118 3.46 -18.90 -15.93
CA HIS A 118 4.00 -17.55 -15.91
C HIS A 118 3.63 -16.81 -14.60
N PRO A 119 4.52 -16.03 -13.97
CA PRO A 119 4.24 -15.33 -12.70
C PRO A 119 3.02 -14.37 -12.74
N ALA A 120 2.72 -13.83 -13.93
CA ALA A 120 1.55 -12.97 -14.16
C ALA A 120 0.23 -13.73 -14.35
N PHE A 121 0.23 -15.06 -14.26
CA PHE A 121 -0.99 -15.85 -14.40
C PHE A 121 -1.74 -16.00 -13.06
N SER A 122 -3.06 -15.95 -13.15
CA SER A 122 -3.98 -16.32 -12.06
C SER A 122 -5.19 -17.06 -12.63
N PHE A 123 -5.66 -18.07 -11.91
CA PHE A 123 -6.90 -18.74 -12.24
C PHE A 123 -8.08 -17.84 -11.89
N SER A 124 -9.09 -17.75 -12.77
CA SER A 124 -10.32 -17.03 -12.48
C SER A 124 -11.12 -17.72 -11.36
N PRO A 125 -12.04 -17.04 -10.67
CA PRO A 125 -12.88 -17.66 -9.65
C PRO A 125 -13.62 -18.93 -10.13
N ALA A 126 -14.09 -18.91 -11.39
CA ALA A 126 -14.75 -20.06 -12.01
C ALA A 126 -13.76 -21.22 -12.26
N GLU A 127 -12.54 -20.91 -12.71
CA GLU A 127 -11.47 -21.90 -12.89
C GLU A 127 -11.05 -22.54 -11.56
N ILE A 128 -10.88 -21.73 -10.51
CA ILE A 128 -10.59 -22.23 -9.16
C ILE A 128 -11.65 -23.24 -8.72
N GLY A 129 -12.93 -22.94 -8.98
CA GLY A 129 -14.04 -23.85 -8.67
C GLY A 129 -13.94 -25.24 -9.31
N ARG A 130 -13.23 -25.38 -10.46
CA ARG A 130 -13.12 -26.64 -11.21
C ARG A 130 -12.12 -27.62 -10.61
N PHE A 131 -11.12 -27.15 -9.88
CA PHE A 131 -10.02 -27.99 -9.39
C PHE A 131 -9.91 -28.05 -7.86
N ILE A 132 -10.78 -27.36 -7.12
CA ILE A 132 -10.81 -27.46 -5.66
C ILE A 132 -11.74 -28.59 -5.20
N ARG A 133 -11.38 -29.22 -4.08
CA ARG A 133 -12.32 -30.03 -3.30
C ARG A 133 -12.68 -29.28 -2.01
N PRO A 134 -13.90 -28.71 -1.91
CA PRO A 134 -14.34 -27.97 -0.75
C PRO A 134 -14.35 -28.75 0.56
N ARG A 135 -13.73 -28.20 1.61
CA ARG A 135 -13.76 -28.76 2.97
C ARG A 135 -14.20 -27.70 3.97
N SER A 136 -15.28 -27.95 4.69
CA SER A 136 -15.77 -27.04 5.73
C SER A 136 -14.67 -26.71 6.74
N ASN A 137 -14.52 -25.42 7.03
CA ASN A 137 -13.62 -24.88 8.04
C ASN A 137 -12.13 -25.25 7.86
N ALA A 138 -11.73 -25.65 6.65
CA ALA A 138 -10.38 -26.03 6.30
C ALA A 138 -9.98 -25.47 4.93
N LEU A 139 -8.68 -25.56 4.62
CA LEU A 139 -8.18 -25.28 3.28
C LEU A 139 -8.68 -26.33 2.28
N HIS A 140 -8.83 -25.90 1.03
CA HIS A 140 -9.18 -26.78 -0.07
C HIS A 140 -8.06 -27.78 -0.36
N GLU A 141 -8.45 -28.98 -0.75
CA GLU A 141 -7.53 -29.83 -1.51
C GLU A 141 -7.55 -29.38 -2.96
N VAL A 142 -6.39 -29.40 -3.59
CA VAL A 142 -6.23 -29.07 -5.00
C VAL A 142 -6.12 -30.38 -5.78
N ASP A 143 -7.04 -30.58 -6.72
CA ASP A 143 -6.95 -31.59 -7.75
C ASP A 143 -5.95 -31.13 -8.81
N VAL A 144 -4.72 -31.64 -8.73
CA VAL A 144 -3.60 -31.22 -9.58
C VAL A 144 -3.88 -31.53 -11.05
N GLU A 145 -4.53 -32.66 -11.34
CA GLU A 145 -4.84 -33.07 -12.70
C GLU A 145 -5.92 -32.16 -13.31
N ALA A 146 -6.95 -31.82 -12.53
CA ALA A 146 -7.96 -30.85 -12.95
C ALA A 146 -7.37 -29.44 -13.12
N ALA A 147 -6.45 -29.03 -12.24
CA ALA A 147 -5.75 -27.75 -12.37
C ALA A 147 -4.87 -27.71 -13.63
N CYS A 148 -4.19 -28.81 -13.95
CA CYS A 148 -3.38 -28.95 -15.16
C CYS A 148 -4.26 -28.83 -16.42
N ARG A 149 -5.37 -29.58 -16.49
CA ARG A 149 -6.33 -29.46 -17.60
C ARG A 149 -6.86 -28.04 -17.76
N THR A 150 -7.25 -27.41 -16.64
CA THR A 150 -7.76 -26.04 -16.63
C THR A 150 -6.71 -25.05 -17.15
N TRP A 151 -5.44 -25.22 -16.77
CA TRP A 151 -4.33 -24.43 -17.31
C TRP A 151 -4.16 -24.64 -18.82
N SER A 152 -4.10 -25.90 -19.28
CA SER A 152 -3.93 -26.22 -20.70
C SER A 152 -5.00 -25.59 -21.57
N GLU A 153 -6.26 -25.57 -21.10
CA GLU A 153 -7.38 -24.95 -21.82
C GLU A 153 -7.24 -23.42 -21.96
N VAL A 154 -6.72 -22.74 -20.93
CA VAL A 154 -6.68 -21.27 -20.91
C VAL A 154 -5.32 -20.70 -21.33
N ARG A 155 -4.30 -21.54 -21.44
CA ARG A 155 -2.91 -21.16 -21.69
C ARG A 155 -2.77 -20.27 -22.93
N HIS A 156 -3.33 -20.71 -24.06
CA HIS A 156 -3.20 -19.97 -25.31
C HIS A 156 -3.83 -18.57 -25.20
N GLY A 157 -5.04 -18.47 -24.66
CA GLY A 157 -5.70 -17.18 -24.45
C GLY A 157 -5.01 -16.28 -23.41
N PHE A 158 -4.22 -16.85 -22.50
CA PHE A 158 -3.36 -16.08 -21.60
C PHE A 158 -2.10 -15.56 -22.32
N GLU A 159 -1.45 -16.41 -23.12
CA GLU A 159 -0.28 -16.04 -23.94
C GLU A 159 -0.63 -14.92 -24.94
N ASP A 160 -1.81 -14.99 -25.57
CA ASP A 160 -2.32 -13.94 -26.46
C ASP A 160 -2.50 -12.60 -25.73
N ARG A 161 -3.01 -12.63 -24.50
CA ARG A 161 -3.17 -11.42 -23.66
C ARG A 161 -1.84 -10.84 -23.24
N LEU A 162 -0.84 -11.69 -22.98
CA LEU A 162 0.52 -11.25 -22.66
C LEU A 162 1.16 -10.54 -23.86
N ALA A 163 1.04 -11.14 -25.06
CA ALA A 163 1.51 -10.54 -26.30
C ALA A 163 0.75 -9.23 -26.61
N PHE A 164 -0.57 -9.22 -26.42
CA PHE A 164 -1.40 -8.04 -26.61
C PHE A 164 -1.04 -6.92 -25.63
N ALA A 165 -0.77 -7.23 -24.36
CA ALA A 165 -0.31 -6.24 -23.38
C ALA A 165 1.01 -5.58 -23.80
N ALA A 166 1.96 -6.37 -24.30
CA ALA A 166 3.22 -5.85 -24.82
C ALA A 166 3.00 -4.94 -26.04
N LEU A 167 2.17 -5.38 -27.00
CA LEU A 167 1.82 -4.59 -28.18
C LEU A 167 1.10 -3.27 -27.81
N LEU A 168 0.17 -3.31 -26.86
CA LEU A 168 -0.53 -2.12 -26.38
C LEU A 168 0.45 -1.08 -25.83
N VAL A 169 1.42 -1.52 -25.01
CA VAL A 169 2.46 -0.65 -24.46
C VAL A 169 3.37 -0.11 -25.57
N GLU A 170 3.74 -0.93 -26.55
CA GLU A 170 4.51 -0.51 -27.72
C GLU A 170 3.78 0.57 -28.53
N ARG A 171 2.50 0.38 -28.84
CA ARG A 171 1.69 1.35 -29.60
C ARG A 171 1.41 2.63 -28.84
N LEU A 172 1.30 2.54 -27.53
CA LEU A 172 1.25 3.72 -26.66
C LEU A 172 2.57 4.48 -26.71
N ALA A 173 3.70 3.76 -26.65
CA ALA A 173 5.03 4.33 -26.73
C ALA A 173 5.29 5.04 -28.07
N SER A 174 4.75 4.52 -29.17
CA SER A 174 4.85 5.14 -30.50
C SER A 174 3.88 6.29 -30.74
N GLY A 175 3.02 6.63 -29.77
CA GLY A 175 1.99 7.66 -29.93
C GLY A 175 0.85 7.27 -30.89
N SER A 176 0.83 6.04 -31.40
CA SER A 176 -0.16 5.57 -32.38
C SER A 176 -1.58 5.47 -31.81
N PHE A 177 -1.72 5.45 -30.48
CA PHE A 177 -3.01 5.50 -29.78
C PHE A 177 -3.29 6.88 -29.15
N ALA A 178 -2.62 7.94 -29.61
CA ALA A 178 -2.98 9.28 -29.20
C ALA A 178 -4.42 9.59 -29.65
N GLN A 179 -5.29 9.87 -28.69
CA GLN A 179 -6.67 10.27 -28.97
C GLN A 179 -6.70 11.76 -29.32
N GLU A 180 -7.31 12.10 -30.46
CA GLU A 180 -7.61 13.48 -30.84
C GLU A 180 -8.55 14.11 -29.79
N ARG A 181 -8.21 15.30 -29.32
CA ARG A 181 -9.05 16.05 -28.39
C ARG A 181 -9.89 17.04 -29.19
N GLY A 182 -11.21 16.90 -29.11
CA GLY A 182 -12.11 17.97 -29.54
C GLY A 182 -11.91 19.22 -28.66
N PRO A 183 -12.20 20.42 -29.19
CA PRO A 183 -12.10 21.68 -28.44
C PRO A 183 -12.95 21.68 -27.16
N ASP A 184 -14.07 20.95 -27.17
CA ASP A 184 -15.00 20.79 -26.04
C ASP A 184 -14.87 19.43 -25.35
N ALA A 185 -13.72 18.74 -25.47
CA ALA A 185 -13.52 17.43 -24.88
C ALA A 185 -13.59 17.48 -23.34
N VAL A 186 -14.78 17.22 -22.80
CA VAL A 186 -14.98 16.92 -21.40
C VAL A 186 -14.38 15.54 -21.15
N MET A 187 -13.42 15.43 -20.23
CA MET A 187 -12.98 14.11 -19.77
C MET A 187 -14.23 13.36 -19.30
N ALA A 188 -14.57 12.22 -19.91
CA ALA A 188 -15.78 11.45 -19.54
C ALA A 188 -15.79 10.99 -18.07
N PHE A 189 -14.62 11.06 -17.40
CA PHE A 189 -14.42 10.79 -15.98
C PHE A 189 -14.00 12.02 -15.17
N ALA A 190 -13.98 13.22 -15.77
CA ALA A 190 -13.99 14.41 -14.93
C ALA A 190 -15.28 14.36 -14.14
N ARG A 191 -15.16 14.41 -12.81
CA ARG A 191 -16.32 14.56 -11.94
C ARG A 191 -17.20 15.66 -12.54
N PRO A 192 -18.50 15.40 -12.76
CA PRO A 192 -19.35 16.38 -13.40
C PRO A 192 -19.29 17.71 -12.58
N ALA A 193 -19.53 18.83 -13.26
CA ALA A 193 -19.25 20.15 -12.69
C ALA A 193 -20.00 20.39 -11.37
N ASP A 194 -21.17 19.77 -11.24
CA ASP A 194 -21.99 19.68 -10.03
C ASP A 194 -21.29 18.94 -8.88
N GLU A 195 -20.67 17.78 -9.09
CA GLU A 195 -19.90 17.08 -8.04
C GLU A 195 -18.73 17.93 -7.50
N ARG A 196 -18.07 18.70 -8.38
CA ARG A 196 -17.00 19.62 -7.98
C ARG A 196 -17.53 20.83 -7.21
N MET A 197 -18.70 21.35 -7.59
CA MET A 197 -19.40 22.38 -6.83
C MET A 197 -19.86 21.85 -5.47
N ILE A 198 -20.38 20.62 -5.41
CA ILE A 198 -20.78 19.96 -4.16
C ILE A 198 -19.57 19.79 -3.24
N ASP A 199 -18.44 19.28 -3.74
CA ASP A 199 -17.23 19.12 -2.92
C ASP A 199 -16.66 20.46 -2.43
N ARG A 200 -16.79 21.53 -3.23
CA ARG A 200 -16.43 22.89 -2.83
C ARG A 200 -17.39 23.41 -1.76
N TRP A 201 -18.70 23.30 -1.96
CA TRP A 201 -19.70 23.69 -0.99
C TRP A 201 -19.55 22.93 0.33
N VAL A 202 -19.32 21.61 0.28
CA VAL A 202 -19.05 20.78 1.46
C VAL A 202 -17.74 21.19 2.17
N ARG A 203 -16.80 21.82 1.48
CA ARG A 203 -15.56 22.31 2.09
C ARG A 203 -15.74 23.69 2.71
N ASP A 204 -16.43 24.58 2.00
CA ASP A 204 -16.58 25.99 2.36
C ASP A 204 -17.72 26.20 3.37
N ASP A 205 -18.67 25.27 3.45
CA ASP A 205 -19.75 25.25 4.44
C ASP A 205 -19.37 24.35 5.64
N PRO A 206 -19.18 24.92 6.84
CA PRO A 206 -18.78 24.17 8.03
C PRO A 206 -19.76 23.07 8.45
N ASP A 207 -21.06 23.25 8.23
CA ASP A 207 -22.09 22.31 8.65
C ASP A 207 -22.13 21.11 7.70
N LEU A 208 -22.03 21.34 6.39
CA LEU A 208 -21.89 20.27 5.40
C LEU A 208 -20.56 19.52 5.56
N HIS A 209 -19.48 20.23 5.87
CA HIS A 209 -18.19 19.61 6.18
C HIS A 209 -18.28 18.68 7.40
N ALA A 210 -18.90 19.17 8.47
CA ALA A 210 -19.12 18.41 9.70
C ALA A 210 -19.99 17.17 9.43
N MET A 211 -21.05 17.30 8.64
CA MET A 211 -21.92 16.19 8.25
C MET A 211 -21.19 15.13 7.40
N ARG A 212 -20.40 15.53 6.39
CA ARG A 212 -19.59 14.61 5.57
C ARG A 212 -18.57 13.86 6.43
N THR A 213 -17.92 14.59 7.33
CA THR A 213 -16.94 14.05 8.28
C THR A 213 -17.60 13.08 9.26
N TRP A 214 -18.80 13.42 9.74
CA TRP A 214 -19.59 12.56 10.60
C TRP A 214 -20.04 11.28 9.89
N GLN A 215 -20.50 11.37 8.64
CA GLN A 215 -20.88 10.22 7.81
C GLN A 215 -19.71 9.25 7.56
N LEU A 216 -18.56 9.78 7.13
CA LEU A 216 -17.32 8.98 6.98
C LEU A 216 -16.89 8.39 8.32
N GLY A 217 -17.05 9.15 9.41
CA GLY A 217 -16.81 8.69 10.77
C GLY A 217 -17.75 7.56 11.22
N ILE A 218 -19.02 7.55 10.78
CA ILE A 218 -19.94 6.44 11.03
C ILE A 218 -19.50 5.20 10.27
N GLU A 219 -19.19 5.33 8.98
CA GLU A 219 -18.74 4.20 8.17
C GLU A 219 -17.50 3.55 8.79
N ALA A 220 -16.51 4.36 9.18
CA ALA A 220 -15.32 3.91 9.87
C ALA A 220 -15.66 3.19 11.19
N ARG A 221 -16.59 3.73 12.01
CA ARG A 221 -17.03 3.12 13.28
C ARG A 221 -17.88 1.86 13.10
N LEU A 222 -18.65 1.74 12.01
CA LEU A 222 -19.42 0.53 11.72
C LEU A 222 -18.51 -0.60 11.22
N ARG A 223 -17.55 -0.27 10.35
CA ARG A 223 -16.47 -1.19 9.97
C ARG A 223 -15.65 -1.61 11.18
N ALA A 224 -15.34 -0.65 12.07
CA ALA A 224 -14.61 -0.89 13.32
C ALA A 224 -15.18 -2.02 14.16
N ARG A 225 -16.49 -1.98 14.38
CA ARG A 225 -17.22 -2.94 15.20
C ARG A 225 -17.23 -4.35 14.59
N SER A 226 -16.97 -4.43 13.29
CA SER A 226 -17.16 -5.63 12.47
C SER A 226 -15.84 -6.30 12.06
N VAL A 227 -14.69 -5.75 12.49
CA VAL A 227 -13.32 -6.24 12.22
C VAL A 227 -12.65 -6.65 13.54
N ARG A 228 -11.85 -7.72 13.52
CA ARG A 228 -11.02 -8.17 14.66
C ARG A 228 -9.69 -8.71 14.13
N ARG A 229 -8.59 -8.63 14.87
CA ARG A 229 -7.27 -9.15 14.43
C ARG A 229 -6.58 -9.98 15.50
N ASP A 230 -7.32 -10.85 16.19
CA ASP A 230 -6.79 -11.61 17.32
C ASP A 230 -5.64 -12.56 16.90
N ALA A 231 -5.45 -12.86 15.61
CA ALA A 231 -4.36 -13.71 15.14
C ALA A 231 -3.04 -12.94 15.01
N VAL A 232 -3.06 -11.61 14.93
CA VAL A 232 -1.86 -10.79 14.79
C VAL A 232 -1.15 -10.65 16.14
N GLY A 233 0.12 -11.04 16.20
CA GLY A 233 0.94 -10.97 17.42
C GLY A 233 0.70 -12.10 18.42
N ASN A 234 -0.30 -12.96 18.21
CA ASN A 234 -0.68 -14.03 19.13
C ASN A 234 -0.35 -15.41 18.52
N SER A 235 0.89 -15.65 18.11
CA SER A 235 1.35 -17.00 17.79
C SER A 235 1.40 -17.81 19.09
N GLY A 236 0.60 -18.88 19.18
CA GLY A 236 0.35 -19.65 20.40
C GLY A 236 1.58 -19.87 21.29
N ARG A 237 1.38 -19.60 22.59
CA ARG A 237 2.38 -19.51 23.67
C ARG A 237 3.46 -18.47 23.39
N ALA A 238 3.40 -17.36 24.12
CA ALA A 238 4.59 -16.57 24.42
C ALA A 238 5.64 -17.51 25.01
N ARG A 239 6.56 -18.00 24.18
CA ARG A 239 7.72 -18.73 24.67
C ARG A 239 8.47 -17.75 25.55
N LYS A 240 8.75 -18.16 26.79
CA LYS A 240 9.57 -17.36 27.72
C LYS A 240 10.82 -16.88 26.95
N PRO A 241 11.21 -15.60 27.07
CA PRO A 241 12.48 -15.14 26.53
C PRO A 241 13.57 -16.09 27.00
N VAL A 242 14.23 -16.76 26.07
CA VAL A 242 15.46 -17.48 26.40
C VAL A 242 16.43 -16.38 26.80
N ALA A 243 17.01 -16.44 28.00
CA ALA A 243 18.07 -15.53 28.41
C ALA A 243 19.18 -15.64 27.36
N GLY A 244 19.26 -14.65 26.49
CA GLY A 244 20.12 -14.70 25.32
C GLY A 244 21.55 -14.41 25.76
N ARG A 245 22.49 -15.30 25.43
CA ARG A 245 23.91 -14.94 25.51
C ARG A 245 24.18 -13.79 24.54
N ARG A 246 25.13 -12.91 24.86
CA ARG A 246 25.61 -11.89 23.91
C ARG A 246 26.18 -12.57 22.65
N PRO A 247 25.94 -12.03 21.45
CA PRO A 247 26.49 -12.58 20.22
C PRO A 247 28.01 -12.45 20.22
N THR A 248 28.70 -13.51 19.81
CA THR A 248 30.14 -13.46 19.53
C THR A 248 30.40 -12.88 18.14
N ALA A 249 31.64 -12.51 17.83
CA ALA A 249 32.03 -12.10 16.48
C ALA A 249 31.69 -13.17 15.42
N ALA A 250 31.83 -14.45 15.76
CA ALA A 250 31.47 -15.55 14.86
C ALA A 250 29.96 -15.64 14.61
N ASP A 251 29.13 -15.36 15.63
CA ASP A 251 27.67 -15.33 15.48
C ASP A 251 27.22 -14.19 14.55
N ILE A 252 27.83 -13.02 14.70
CA ILE A 252 27.55 -11.84 13.86
C ILE A 252 27.91 -12.17 12.41
N ALA A 253 29.14 -12.62 12.17
CA ALA A 253 29.59 -12.99 10.82
C ALA A 253 28.70 -14.07 10.18
N ALA A 254 28.25 -15.06 10.96
CA ALA A 254 27.32 -16.08 10.47
C ALA A 254 25.95 -15.51 10.09
N PHE A 255 25.41 -14.58 10.88
CA PHE A 255 24.16 -13.91 10.60
C PHE A 255 24.24 -13.00 9.36
N GLU A 256 25.31 -12.24 9.20
CA GLU A 256 25.46 -11.27 8.11
C GLU A 256 25.43 -11.91 6.72
N ARG A 257 25.89 -13.16 6.59
CA ARG A 257 25.81 -13.94 5.34
C ARG A 257 24.38 -14.18 4.84
N GLN A 258 23.39 -14.09 5.72
CA GLN A 258 21.97 -14.34 5.43
C GLN A 258 21.08 -13.15 5.81
N ALA A 259 21.66 -11.99 6.13
CA ALA A 259 20.91 -10.84 6.60
C ALA A 259 20.05 -10.24 5.48
N GLY A 260 18.90 -9.67 5.86
CA GLY A 260 17.98 -9.03 4.91
C GLY A 260 18.56 -7.77 4.24
N LYS A 261 17.91 -7.32 3.16
CA LYS A 261 18.36 -6.17 2.34
C LYS A 261 18.61 -4.90 3.14
N GLY A 262 17.79 -4.60 4.15
CA GLY A 262 17.97 -3.41 5.01
C GLY A 262 19.30 -3.43 5.78
N TRP A 263 19.70 -4.61 6.28
CA TRP A 263 20.99 -4.78 6.97
C TRP A 263 22.17 -4.55 6.03
N GLN A 264 22.09 -5.10 4.82
CA GLN A 264 23.15 -4.99 3.81
C GLN A 264 23.29 -3.56 3.25
N ARG A 265 22.18 -2.81 3.17
CA ARG A 265 22.14 -1.43 2.65
C ARG A 265 22.57 -0.37 3.65
N THR A 266 22.62 -0.69 4.93
CA THR A 266 23.04 0.25 5.98
C THR A 266 24.53 0.07 6.27
N PRO A 267 25.25 1.15 6.61
CA PRO A 267 26.67 1.05 6.89
C PRO A 267 26.94 0.26 8.20
N PRO A 268 28.17 -0.23 8.43
CA PRO A 268 28.50 -1.03 9.61
C PRO A 268 28.31 -0.28 10.94
N ASP A 269 28.55 1.03 10.95
CA ASP A 269 28.42 1.95 12.08
C ASP A 269 26.99 2.45 12.31
N TRP A 270 26.02 1.95 11.54
CA TRP A 270 24.62 2.33 11.68
C TRP A 270 24.13 2.09 13.11
N ALA A 271 23.48 3.10 13.67
CA ALA A 271 22.74 3.05 14.93
C ALA A 271 21.26 3.35 14.68
N CYS A 272 20.39 2.68 15.42
CA CYS A 272 18.96 2.94 15.31
C CYS A 272 18.64 4.37 15.76
N PRO A 273 18.00 5.21 14.92
CA PRO A 273 17.71 6.60 15.27
C PRO A 273 16.62 6.74 16.35
N CYS A 274 15.98 5.63 16.73
CA CYS A 274 14.98 5.58 17.79
C CYS A 274 15.58 5.11 19.13
N CYS A 275 16.24 3.94 19.17
CA CYS A 275 16.78 3.39 20.42
C CYS A 275 18.29 3.54 20.61
N GLY A 276 19.02 4.10 19.65
CA GLY A 276 20.48 4.28 19.70
C GLY A 276 21.32 3.00 19.54
N ARG A 277 20.70 1.81 19.57
CA ARG A 277 21.41 0.53 19.44
C ARG A 277 22.00 0.34 18.04
N GLY A 278 23.28 -0.03 17.98
CA GLY A 278 23.97 -0.43 16.76
C GLY A 278 23.63 -1.86 16.31
N LYS A 279 24.13 -2.27 15.14
CA LYS A 279 23.90 -3.61 14.56
C LYS A 279 24.17 -4.78 15.54
N PRO A 280 25.32 -4.87 16.24
CA PRO A 280 25.55 -5.95 17.20
C PRO A 280 24.58 -5.95 18.37
N ALA A 281 24.14 -4.77 18.82
CA ALA A 281 23.26 -4.59 19.96
C ALA A 281 21.80 -4.95 19.67
N ILE A 282 21.37 -4.94 18.40
CA ILE A 282 20.01 -5.37 18.01
C ILE A 282 19.92 -6.85 17.63
N LEU A 283 21.05 -7.56 17.54
CA LEU A 283 21.09 -8.97 17.22
C LEU A 283 20.71 -9.79 18.46
N ARG A 284 19.57 -10.49 18.40
CA ARG A 284 19.05 -11.24 19.56
C ARG A 284 18.56 -12.64 19.16
N ILE A 285 18.50 -13.54 20.13
CA ILE A 285 17.94 -14.88 19.91
C ILE A 285 16.41 -14.78 19.90
N SER A 286 15.79 -15.25 18.82
CA SER A 286 14.33 -15.34 18.69
C SER A 286 13.76 -16.47 19.56
N GLY A 287 12.44 -16.49 19.78
CA GLY A 287 11.76 -17.61 20.46
C GLY A 287 11.88 -18.97 19.75
N GLY A 288 12.42 -18.98 18.52
CA GLY A 288 12.79 -20.18 17.77
C GLY A 288 14.23 -20.65 18.00
N GLY A 289 15.01 -20.00 18.88
CA GLY A 289 16.40 -20.33 19.17
C GLY A 289 17.41 -19.87 18.11
N LYS A 290 16.97 -19.09 17.11
CA LYS A 290 17.81 -18.57 16.03
C LYS A 290 18.11 -17.09 16.22
N TRP A 291 19.30 -16.65 15.82
CA TRP A 291 19.65 -15.23 15.72
C TRP A 291 18.70 -14.48 14.80
N PHE A 292 18.25 -13.33 15.27
CA PHE A 292 17.29 -12.48 14.58
C PHE A 292 17.66 -11.01 14.78
N ALA A 293 17.76 -10.31 13.66
CA ALA A 293 17.67 -8.87 13.58
C ALA A 293 17.09 -8.52 12.21
N GLU A 294 16.40 -7.40 12.13
CA GLU A 294 15.87 -6.88 10.87
C GLU A 294 15.84 -5.36 10.96
N LEU A 295 16.13 -4.70 9.85
CA LEU A 295 15.98 -3.25 9.72
C LEU A 295 14.75 -2.98 8.86
N ARG A 296 13.80 -2.23 9.43
CA ARG A 296 12.54 -1.86 8.79
C ARG A 296 12.57 -0.39 8.41
N THR A 297 11.79 -0.04 7.40
CA THR A 297 11.63 1.35 6.99
C THR A 297 10.54 2.03 7.81
N HIS A 298 10.78 3.28 8.18
CA HIS A 298 9.83 4.13 8.86
C HIS A 298 9.80 5.50 8.15
N SER A 299 8.60 6.07 8.00
CA SER A 299 8.42 7.39 7.39
C SER A 299 8.78 8.45 8.42
N HIS A 300 9.86 9.18 8.20
CA HIS A 300 10.19 10.35 8.98
C HIS A 300 9.72 11.60 8.24
N LEU A 301 8.94 12.43 8.94
CA LEU A 301 8.34 13.64 8.40
C LEU A 301 9.14 14.86 8.86
N GLU A 302 9.49 15.72 7.91
CA GLU A 302 10.11 17.02 8.17
C GLU A 302 9.08 18.11 7.88
N LEU A 303 8.91 19.02 8.83
CA LEU A 303 7.97 20.12 8.70
C LEU A 303 8.55 21.23 7.83
N GLU A 304 7.68 21.87 7.06
CA GLU A 304 8.02 23.02 6.23
C GLU A 304 8.30 24.24 7.11
N THR A 305 9.48 24.81 6.93
CA THR A 305 9.92 26.02 7.62
C THR A 305 9.89 27.25 6.72
N ASP A 306 9.91 27.08 5.39
CA ASP A 306 9.86 28.20 4.45
C ASP A 306 8.48 28.89 4.48
N PRO A 307 8.39 30.17 4.89
CA PRO A 307 7.11 30.87 5.00
C PRO A 307 6.37 30.94 3.66
N GLN A 308 7.09 31.11 2.55
CA GLN A 308 6.50 31.22 1.22
C GLN A 308 5.89 29.88 0.76
N SER A 309 6.59 28.77 0.96
CA SER A 309 6.08 27.42 0.71
C SER A 309 4.82 27.14 1.54
N ARG A 310 4.81 27.53 2.83
CA ARG A 310 3.62 27.38 3.69
C ARG A 310 2.44 28.21 3.18
N GLU A 311 2.67 29.44 2.75
CA GLU A 311 1.62 30.29 2.19
C GLU A 311 1.01 29.67 0.92
N PHE A 312 1.84 29.20 -0.02
CA PHE A 312 1.34 28.49 -1.20
C PHE A 312 0.58 27.22 -0.84
N ARG A 313 1.08 26.43 0.12
CA ARG A 313 0.41 25.21 0.60
C ARG A 313 -0.94 25.53 1.22
N HIS A 314 -1.03 26.56 2.05
CA HIS A 314 -2.30 26.99 2.64
C HIS A 314 -3.28 27.56 1.61
N ALA A 315 -2.79 28.35 0.64
CA ALA A 315 -3.63 28.87 -0.43
C ALA A 315 -4.22 27.75 -1.31
N LEU A 316 -3.42 26.71 -1.61
CA LEU A 316 -3.84 25.60 -2.47
C LEU A 316 -4.71 24.57 -1.74
N TYR A 317 -4.33 24.18 -0.52
CA TYR A 317 -4.93 23.04 0.17
C TYR A 317 -5.77 23.42 1.40
N GLY A 318 -5.68 24.66 1.87
CA GLY A 318 -6.31 25.17 3.09
C GLY A 318 -5.44 24.99 4.35
N HIS A 319 -6.03 25.26 5.52
CA HIS A 319 -5.37 25.11 6.82
C HIS A 319 -5.62 23.73 7.45
N GLY A 320 -5.38 22.66 6.69
CA GLY A 320 -5.42 21.29 7.24
C GLY A 320 -4.39 21.11 8.37
N GLY A 321 -4.64 20.18 9.30
CA GLY A 321 -3.64 19.75 10.29
C GLY A 321 -3.19 20.83 11.28
N ALA A 322 -4.09 21.71 11.72
CA ALA A 322 -3.77 22.81 12.65
C ALA A 322 -2.65 23.74 12.17
N GLY A 323 -2.49 23.90 10.85
CA GLY A 323 -1.46 24.76 10.25
C GLY A 323 -0.07 24.12 10.10
N LEU A 324 0.06 22.83 10.41
CA LEU A 324 1.26 22.05 10.09
C LEU A 324 1.32 21.78 8.58
N VAL A 325 2.51 21.95 8.01
CA VAL A 325 2.81 21.62 6.62
C VAL A 325 4.01 20.70 6.61
N VAL A 326 3.90 19.54 5.97
CA VAL A 326 5.03 18.62 5.76
C VAL A 326 5.74 19.03 4.47
N ALA A 327 7.05 19.28 4.57
CA ALA A 327 7.94 19.58 3.44
C ALA A 327 8.50 18.32 2.80
N LEU A 328 8.85 17.31 3.62
CA LEU A 328 9.48 16.10 3.15
C LEU A 328 9.04 14.89 3.97
N ARG A 329 8.92 13.75 3.29
CA ARG A 329 8.73 12.43 3.88
C ARG A 329 9.86 11.53 3.42
N ARG A 330 10.81 11.26 4.32
CA ARG A 330 11.98 10.40 4.04
C ARG A 330 11.79 9.02 4.66
N GLN A 331 12.32 7.99 4.01
CA GLN A 331 12.37 6.65 4.60
C GLN A 331 13.66 6.50 5.40
N VAL A 332 13.54 6.19 6.70
CA VAL A 332 14.68 5.87 7.57
C VAL A 332 14.63 4.41 7.99
N TYR A 333 15.80 3.79 8.13
CA TYR A 333 15.88 2.46 8.73
C TYR A 333 15.81 2.56 10.25
N VAL A 334 14.96 1.74 10.86
CA VAL A 334 14.85 1.50 12.30
C VAL A 334 14.99 0.01 12.58
N CYS A 335 15.46 -0.37 13.78
CA CYS A 335 15.51 -1.79 14.11
C CYS A 335 14.09 -2.36 14.25
N SER A 336 13.93 -3.66 14.02
CA SER A 336 12.64 -4.34 14.07
C SER A 336 11.94 -4.21 15.42
N ASP A 337 12.69 -4.10 16.51
CA ASP A 337 12.14 -3.87 17.85
C ASP A 337 11.47 -2.49 17.97
N CYS A 338 12.10 -1.42 17.48
CA CYS A 338 11.48 -0.09 17.45
C CYS A 338 10.31 -0.09 16.46
N GLY A 339 10.50 -0.66 15.27
CA GLY A 339 9.46 -0.76 14.25
C GLY A 339 8.21 -1.55 14.70
N ASP A 340 8.35 -2.44 15.69
CA ASP A 340 7.22 -3.16 16.28
C ASP A 340 6.24 -2.26 17.04
N VAL A 341 6.62 -1.03 17.45
CA VAL A 341 5.71 -0.10 18.13
C VAL A 341 4.48 0.19 17.26
N SER A 342 4.69 0.60 16.01
CA SER A 342 3.60 0.87 15.05
C SER A 342 2.80 -0.41 14.74
N SER A 343 3.47 -1.55 14.56
CA SER A 343 2.80 -2.83 14.27
C SER A 343 1.96 -3.32 15.45
N ARG A 344 2.42 -3.17 16.69
CA ARG A 344 1.66 -3.53 17.89
C ARG A 344 0.48 -2.61 18.10
N LEU A 345 0.66 -1.31 17.92
CA LEU A 345 -0.44 -0.35 17.99
C LEU A 345 -1.51 -0.66 16.93
N GLN A 346 -1.12 -0.95 15.69
CA GLN A 346 -2.06 -1.35 14.64
C GLN A 346 -2.75 -2.70 14.93
N SER A 347 -2.06 -3.62 15.60
CA SER A 347 -2.65 -4.90 16.05
C SER A 347 -3.67 -4.68 17.17
N ALA A 348 -3.37 -3.78 18.11
CA ALA A 348 -4.28 -3.40 19.19
C ALA A 348 -5.48 -2.58 18.69
N ARG A 349 -5.33 -1.85 17.58
CA ARG A 349 -6.36 -1.03 16.92
C ARG A 349 -6.59 -1.49 15.47
N PRO A 350 -7.20 -2.65 15.23
CA PRO A 350 -7.37 -3.23 13.89
C PRO A 350 -8.30 -2.44 12.94
N VAL A 351 -8.89 -1.37 13.47
CA VAL A 351 -9.99 -0.58 12.93
C VAL A 351 -9.50 0.67 12.20
N VAL A 352 -8.35 1.22 12.62
CA VAL A 352 -7.86 2.48 12.09
C VAL A 352 -7.30 2.19 10.70
N ASP A 353 -7.98 2.67 9.66
CA ASP A 353 -7.60 2.47 8.25
C ASP A 353 -6.38 3.30 7.83
N ARG A 354 -5.86 4.14 8.74
CA ARG A 354 -4.56 4.79 8.59
C ARG A 354 -3.48 4.05 9.37
N ARG A 355 -2.26 4.05 8.83
CA ARG A 355 -1.09 3.68 9.62
C ARG A 355 -0.94 4.65 10.80
N PRO A 356 -0.50 4.18 11.98
CA PRO A 356 -0.19 5.10 13.07
C PRO A 356 0.87 6.11 12.65
N THR A 357 0.65 7.36 12.98
CA THR A 357 1.59 8.46 12.72
C THR A 357 2.36 8.70 14.00
N LEU A 358 3.54 8.08 14.11
CA LEU A 358 4.44 8.20 15.24
C LEU A 358 5.75 8.78 14.73
N THR A 359 6.31 9.77 15.42
CA THR A 359 7.67 10.23 15.18
C THR A 359 8.69 9.22 15.74
N LEU A 360 9.96 9.39 15.38
CA LEU A 360 11.04 8.57 15.97
C LEU A 360 11.14 8.75 17.48
N GLU A 361 10.84 9.96 17.97
CA GLU A 361 10.79 10.28 19.39
C GLU A 361 9.61 9.60 20.07
N ASP A 362 8.41 9.66 19.48
CA ASP A 362 7.24 8.91 19.99
C ASP A 362 7.55 7.42 20.10
N MET A 363 8.15 6.84 19.06
CA MET A 363 8.53 5.44 19.07
C MET A 363 9.50 5.12 20.21
N ARG A 364 10.51 5.98 20.44
CA ARG A 364 11.50 5.82 21.52
C ARG A 364 10.82 5.88 22.87
N GLU A 365 9.92 6.83 23.03
CA GLU A 365 9.18 7.09 24.25
C GLU A 365 8.20 5.98 24.63
N CYS A 366 7.77 5.16 23.66
CA CYS A 366 6.92 4.00 23.88
C CYS A 366 7.69 2.73 24.26
N LEU A 367 9.03 2.78 24.25
CA LEU A 367 9.85 1.65 24.68
C LEU A 367 10.03 1.70 26.19
N GLY A 368 9.94 0.53 26.83
CA GLY A 368 10.46 0.33 28.18
C GLY A 368 11.98 0.35 28.20
N GLU A 369 12.59 -0.32 29.19
CA GLU A 369 14.04 -0.37 29.31
C GLU A 369 14.68 -1.00 28.04
N VAL A 370 15.59 -0.24 27.42
CA VAL A 370 16.32 -0.67 26.23
C VAL A 370 17.65 -1.27 26.65
N ARG A 371 17.80 -2.59 26.46
CA ARG A 371 19.05 -3.32 26.69
C ARG A 371 19.57 -3.92 25.38
N ASP A 372 20.88 -4.12 25.33
CA ASP A 372 21.53 -4.82 24.23
C ASP A 372 21.03 -6.26 24.15
N ASN A 373 20.81 -6.75 22.93
CA ASN A 373 20.46 -8.13 22.63
C ASN A 373 19.13 -8.60 23.26
N GLU A 374 18.33 -7.68 23.79
CA GLU A 374 17.03 -7.93 24.40
C GLU A 374 15.92 -7.17 23.66
N LYS A 375 14.71 -7.73 23.68
CA LYS A 375 13.54 -7.06 23.10
C LYS A 375 12.96 -6.11 24.16
N PRO A 376 12.89 -4.80 23.90
CA PRO A 376 12.26 -3.87 24.83
C PRO A 376 10.77 -4.18 24.96
N GLU A 377 10.21 -3.92 26.14
CA GLU A 377 8.77 -3.85 26.33
C GLU A 377 8.21 -2.64 25.56
N ILE A 378 6.97 -2.76 25.07
CA ILE A 378 6.31 -1.69 24.30
C ILE A 378 5.06 -1.28 25.07
N ASP A 379 5.01 -0.01 25.48
CA ASP A 379 3.82 0.61 26.04
C ASP A 379 2.85 0.99 24.91
N VAL A 380 1.87 0.11 24.68
CA VAL A 380 0.86 0.29 23.65
C VAL A 380 -0.10 1.44 23.98
N ALA A 381 -0.37 1.68 25.27
CA ALA A 381 -1.27 2.75 25.69
C ALA A 381 -0.64 4.13 25.42
N LYS A 382 0.66 4.27 25.72
CA LYS A 382 1.42 5.47 25.37
C LYS A 382 1.51 5.68 23.86
N ALA A 383 1.77 4.62 23.10
CA ALA A 383 1.77 4.70 21.63
C ALA A 383 0.41 5.19 21.09
N GLU A 384 -0.69 4.76 21.70
CA GLU A 384 -2.03 5.22 21.33
C GLU A 384 -2.30 6.68 21.70
N ALA A 385 -1.72 7.17 22.79
CA ALA A 385 -1.77 8.59 23.17
C ALA A 385 -0.96 9.45 22.19
N CYS A 386 0.27 9.06 21.87
CA CYS A 386 1.13 9.73 20.88
C CYS A 386 0.45 9.80 19.51
N ASP A 387 -0.09 8.69 19.00
CA ASP A 387 -0.78 8.67 17.71
C ASP A 387 -2.04 9.57 17.68
N ARG A 388 -2.74 9.72 18.82
CA ARG A 388 -3.84 10.70 18.92
C ARG A 388 -3.35 12.13 18.92
N ALA A 389 -2.27 12.43 19.64
CA ALA A 389 -1.65 13.75 19.66
C ALA A 389 -1.15 14.15 18.26
N ASN A 390 -0.70 13.18 17.47
CA ASN A 390 -0.22 13.36 16.10
C ASN A 390 -1.32 13.40 15.04
N LEU A 391 -2.60 13.56 15.39
CA LEU A 391 -3.67 13.64 14.39
C LEU A 391 -3.45 14.80 13.40
N ALA A 392 -2.99 15.96 13.89
CA ALA A 392 -2.66 17.10 13.05
C ALA A 392 -1.53 16.78 12.05
N LEU A 393 -0.49 16.08 12.52
CA LEU A 393 0.62 15.61 11.69
C LEU A 393 0.17 14.58 10.65
N ALA A 394 -0.74 13.67 11.00
CA ALA A 394 -1.29 12.68 10.07
C ALA A 394 -2.07 13.36 8.92
N VAL A 395 -2.83 14.42 9.23
CA VAL A 395 -3.53 15.23 8.21
C VAL A 395 -2.52 15.94 7.31
N ALA A 396 -1.47 16.54 7.88
CA ALA A 396 -0.41 17.20 7.12
C ALA A 396 0.39 16.23 6.23
N GLU A 397 0.63 14.98 6.68
CA GLU A 397 1.25 13.92 5.88
C GLU A 397 0.37 13.55 4.67
N ALA A 398 -0.94 13.37 4.89
CA ALA A 398 -1.88 13.05 3.81
C ALA A 398 -1.95 14.18 2.76
N GLU A 399 -1.94 15.44 3.20
CA GLU A 399 -1.83 16.60 2.31
C GLU A 399 -0.51 16.57 1.52
N PHE A 400 0.63 16.31 2.18
CA PHE A 400 1.92 16.21 1.51
C PHE A 400 1.96 15.12 0.45
N VAL A 401 1.39 13.95 0.70
CA VAL A 401 1.32 12.87 -0.30
C VAL A 401 0.56 13.32 -1.56
N ARG A 402 -0.57 14.02 -1.39
CA ARG A 402 -1.33 14.61 -2.50
C ARG A 402 -0.52 15.67 -3.23
N HIS A 403 0.10 16.58 -2.48
CA HIS A 403 0.92 17.66 -3.02
C HIS A 403 2.09 17.12 -3.85
N ARG A 404 2.88 16.20 -3.28
CA ARG A 404 4.02 15.57 -3.95
C ARG A 404 3.60 14.88 -5.24
N SER A 405 2.52 14.09 -5.20
CA SER A 405 2.03 13.38 -6.40
C SER A 405 1.69 14.38 -7.51
N LEU A 406 0.92 15.43 -7.18
CA LEU A 406 0.57 16.45 -8.16
C LEU A 406 1.79 17.21 -8.68
N ALA A 407 2.70 17.65 -7.80
CA ALA A 407 3.88 18.40 -8.20
C ALA A 407 4.78 17.60 -9.15
N ILE A 408 5.05 16.32 -8.82
CA ILE A 408 5.79 15.40 -9.69
C ILE A 408 5.06 15.18 -11.02
N ASP A 409 3.74 14.94 -10.99
CA ASP A 409 2.95 14.76 -12.22
C ASP A 409 3.06 15.99 -13.13
N LEU A 410 2.90 17.19 -12.58
CA LEU A 410 3.01 18.44 -13.33
C LEU A 410 4.42 18.63 -13.91
N TRP A 411 5.46 18.32 -13.15
CA TRP A 411 6.84 18.36 -13.63
C TRP A 411 7.08 17.35 -14.76
N VAL A 412 6.62 16.11 -14.61
CA VAL A 412 6.72 15.07 -15.64
C VAL A 412 5.96 15.46 -16.91
N LEU A 413 4.76 16.04 -16.77
CA LEU A 413 4.01 16.60 -17.90
C LEU A 413 4.81 17.71 -18.59
N ARG A 414 5.40 18.64 -17.82
CA ARG A 414 6.24 19.72 -18.35
C ARG A 414 7.47 19.20 -19.09
N LEU A 415 8.10 18.14 -18.59
CA LEU A 415 9.23 17.48 -19.25
C LEU A 415 8.82 16.79 -20.56
N LYS A 416 7.69 16.06 -20.55
CA LYS A 416 7.20 15.31 -21.72
C LYS A 416 6.70 16.22 -22.84
N PHE A 417 6.09 17.36 -22.50
CA PHE A 417 5.32 18.19 -23.45
C PHE A 417 5.82 19.63 -23.53
N GLY A 418 7.05 19.88 -23.10
CA GLY A 418 7.51 21.24 -22.79
C GLY A 418 7.52 22.26 -23.93
N ARG A 419 7.35 21.82 -25.17
CA ARG A 419 7.22 22.66 -26.38
C ARG A 419 5.85 22.57 -27.04
N HIS A 420 4.92 21.81 -26.46
CA HIS A 420 3.58 21.65 -26.99
C HIS A 420 2.74 22.92 -26.74
N PRO A 421 2.02 23.45 -27.74
CA PRO A 421 1.23 24.67 -27.59
C PRO A 421 0.21 24.59 -26.43
N ASP A 422 -0.38 23.41 -26.21
CA ASP A 422 -1.41 23.21 -25.18
C ASP A 422 -0.88 22.84 -23.78
N ILE A 423 0.43 22.94 -23.52
CA ILE A 423 1.00 22.50 -22.24
C ILE A 423 0.42 23.29 -21.05
N ALA A 424 0.13 24.58 -21.22
CA ALA A 424 -0.47 25.39 -20.17
C ALA A 424 -1.85 24.85 -19.76
N ALA A 425 -2.70 24.55 -20.74
CA ALA A 425 -4.02 23.97 -20.52
C ALA A 425 -3.94 22.57 -19.89
N ALA A 426 -2.97 21.75 -20.30
CA ALA A 426 -2.77 20.42 -19.72
C ALA A 426 -2.33 20.48 -18.23
N LEU A 427 -1.43 21.38 -17.88
CA LEU A 427 -0.98 21.58 -16.50
C LEU A 427 -2.11 22.09 -15.61
N THR A 428 -2.84 23.13 -16.06
CA THR A 428 -4.00 23.65 -15.33
C THR A 428 -5.09 22.58 -15.20
N GLY A 429 -5.37 21.82 -16.26
CA GLY A 429 -6.35 20.73 -16.24
C GLY A 429 -6.02 19.65 -15.21
N ARG A 430 -4.75 19.25 -15.09
CA ARG A 430 -4.28 18.28 -14.09
C ARG A 430 -4.41 18.81 -12.66
N ALA A 431 -4.11 20.09 -12.41
CA ALA A 431 -4.31 20.69 -11.10
C ALA A 431 -5.81 20.78 -10.73
N ARG A 432 -6.66 21.17 -11.68
CA ARG A 432 -8.11 21.21 -11.51
C ARG A 432 -8.72 19.83 -11.25
N SER A 433 -8.13 18.75 -11.77
CA SER A 433 -8.60 17.39 -11.47
C SER A 433 -8.37 16.97 -10.01
N GLU A 434 -7.45 17.63 -9.29
CA GLU A 434 -7.29 17.52 -7.83
C GLU A 434 -8.18 18.50 -7.05
N GLY A 435 -9.01 19.27 -7.75
CA GLY A 435 -9.84 20.32 -7.17
C GLY A 435 -9.07 21.58 -6.78
N LEU A 436 -7.90 21.84 -7.38
CA LEU A 436 -7.10 23.04 -7.11
C LEU A 436 -7.34 24.12 -8.17
N ASP A 437 -7.48 25.36 -7.71
CA ASP A 437 -7.53 26.54 -8.57
C ASP A 437 -6.18 27.27 -8.57
N VAL A 438 -5.26 26.75 -9.37
CA VAL A 438 -3.90 27.28 -9.51
C VAL A 438 -3.82 28.60 -10.25
N GLU A 439 -4.89 29.02 -10.94
CA GLU A 439 -4.94 30.29 -11.67
C GLU A 439 -5.39 31.44 -10.78
N ALA A 440 -6.21 31.14 -9.77
CA ALA A 440 -6.59 32.10 -8.73
C ALA A 440 -5.41 32.51 -7.82
N ILE A 441 -4.31 31.73 -7.79
CA ILE A 441 -3.16 31.95 -6.92
C ILE A 441 -1.94 32.35 -7.77
N PRO A 442 -1.51 33.63 -7.74
CA PRO A 442 -0.39 34.10 -8.51
C PRO A 442 0.88 33.25 -8.28
N ALA A 443 1.53 32.86 -9.37
CA ALA A 443 2.76 32.04 -9.37
C ALA A 443 2.63 30.60 -8.82
N ALA A 444 1.46 30.13 -8.40
CA ALA A 444 1.28 28.77 -7.86
C ALA A 444 1.74 27.68 -8.83
N MET A 445 1.41 27.78 -10.12
CA MET A 445 1.87 26.82 -11.14
C MET A 445 3.40 26.78 -11.26
N ARG A 446 4.05 27.95 -11.27
CA ARG A 446 5.52 28.00 -11.32
C ARG A 446 6.15 27.40 -10.07
N TRP A 447 5.58 27.68 -8.89
CA TRP A 447 6.03 27.10 -7.64
C TRP A 447 5.84 25.58 -7.61
N LEU A 448 4.68 25.06 -8.03
CA LEU A 448 4.39 23.63 -8.14
C LEU A 448 5.37 22.90 -9.07
N LEU A 449 5.75 23.51 -10.20
CA LEU A 449 6.73 22.94 -11.12
C LEU A 449 8.13 22.84 -10.49
N ARG A 450 8.57 23.87 -9.75
CA ARG A 450 9.86 23.83 -9.03
C ARG A 450 9.86 22.79 -7.90
N GLN A 451 8.75 22.69 -7.16
CA GLN A 451 8.58 21.64 -6.16
C GLN A 451 8.63 20.25 -6.81
N GLY A 452 7.95 20.08 -7.94
CA GLY A 452 7.95 18.84 -8.71
C GLY A 452 9.34 18.44 -9.19
N GLU A 453 10.11 19.38 -9.70
CA GLU A 453 11.52 19.18 -10.11
C GLU A 453 12.37 18.69 -8.93
N ALA A 454 12.32 19.38 -7.80
CA ALA A 454 13.09 19.03 -6.60
C ALA A 454 12.70 17.65 -6.04
N LEU A 455 11.39 17.38 -5.91
CA LEU A 455 10.87 16.11 -5.40
C LEU A 455 11.16 14.95 -6.35
N HIS A 456 11.09 15.17 -7.66
CA HIS A 456 11.45 14.16 -8.66
C HIS A 456 12.95 13.85 -8.62
N ALA A 457 13.81 14.87 -8.55
CA ALA A 457 15.25 14.68 -8.43
C ALA A 457 15.63 13.89 -7.16
N ALA A 458 15.02 14.22 -6.02
CA ALA A 458 15.20 13.48 -4.78
C ALA A 458 14.77 12.02 -4.91
N HIS A 459 13.63 11.76 -5.55
CA HIS A 459 13.13 10.39 -5.77
C HIS A 459 14.07 9.54 -6.64
N VAL A 460 14.62 10.11 -7.71
CA VAL A 460 15.61 9.43 -8.57
C VAL A 460 16.88 9.12 -7.79
N GLN A 461 17.38 10.08 -7.01
CA GLN A 461 18.57 9.90 -6.19
C GLN A 461 18.40 8.81 -5.12
N GLU A 462 17.23 8.69 -4.50
CA GLU A 462 16.92 7.62 -3.55
C GLU A 462 17.00 6.23 -4.20
N ILE A 463 16.47 6.10 -5.43
CA ILE A 463 16.51 4.85 -6.19
C ILE A 463 17.95 4.47 -6.54
N GLU A 464 18.75 5.41 -7.05
CA GLU A 464 20.14 5.20 -7.43
C GLU A 464 21.02 4.77 -6.24
N GLN A 465 20.75 5.32 -5.06
CA GLN A 465 21.45 4.97 -3.82
C GLN A 465 20.96 3.66 -3.19
N GLY A 466 20.04 2.95 -3.83
CA GLY A 466 19.45 1.71 -3.31
C GLY A 466 18.64 1.92 -2.02
N ARG A 467 18.28 3.17 -1.70
CA ARG A 467 17.43 3.50 -0.56
C ARG A 467 15.97 3.19 -0.90
N PRO A 468 15.14 2.86 0.10
CA PRO A 468 13.71 2.69 -0.13
C PRO A 468 13.12 4.05 -0.51
N ALA A 469 12.54 4.14 -1.71
CA ALA A 469 11.89 5.37 -2.16
C ALA A 469 10.70 5.72 -1.24
N GLY A 470 10.62 6.99 -0.84
CA GLY A 470 9.61 7.50 0.11
C GLY A 470 8.21 7.68 -0.42
#